data_AF-A0A936E5T3-F1
#
_entry.id   AF-A0A936E5T3-F1
#
_cell.length_a   1.000
_cell.length_b   1.000
_cell.length_c   1.000
_cell.angle_alpha   90.00
_cell.angle_beta   90.00
_cell.angle_gamma   90.00
#
_symmetry.space_group_name_H-M   'P 1'
#
loop_
_entity.id
_entity.type
_entity.pdbx_description
1 polymer ?
#
loop_
_entity_poly.entity_id
_entity_poly.type
_entity_poly.pdbx_seq_one_letter_code
_entity_poly.pdbx_strand_id
1 'polypeptide(L)'
;MPRHTTLLAILLLALAGAATAVWAQTSPPSPPPTRTGSPLHPTFPLLDVDGRNVLETNSPVSPMQTCGSCHDAAFIAEHNSHANGDLPNPLGLATAEGQWRAWDWNEAGTAELNCFLCHVPEADNASRVAETAQGW
;
A
#
# COMPACT_ATOMS: atom_id res chain seq x y z
N MET A 1 -1.11 -69.03 18.37
CA MET A 1 -1.35 -67.73 19.03
C MET A 1 -0.60 -66.50 18.47
N PRO A 2 0.40 -66.54 17.55
CA PRO A 2 1.12 -65.33 17.11
C PRO A 2 0.46 -64.53 15.96
N ARG A 3 -0.55 -65.09 15.27
CA ARG A 3 -1.15 -64.46 14.08
C ARG A 3 -2.07 -63.27 14.39
N HIS A 4 -2.74 -63.27 15.55
CA HIS A 4 -3.65 -62.19 15.94
C HIS A 4 -2.90 -60.94 16.41
N THR A 5 -1.74 -61.11 17.05
CA THR A 5 -0.88 -60.02 17.50
C THR A 5 -0.25 -59.25 16.32
N THR A 6 0.12 -59.94 15.24
CA THR A 6 0.69 -59.28 14.04
C THR A 6 -0.36 -58.45 13.31
N LEU A 7 -1.60 -58.96 13.19
CA LEU A 7 -2.70 -58.24 12.55
C LEU A 7 -3.12 -56.99 13.35
N LEU A 8 -3.14 -57.06 14.68
CA LEU A 8 -3.42 -55.91 15.52
C LEU A 8 -2.36 -54.81 15.36
N ALA A 9 -1.07 -55.18 15.32
CA ALA A 9 0.02 -54.22 15.17
C ALA A 9 -0.03 -53.49 13.81
N ILE A 10 -0.34 -54.22 12.73
CA ILE A 10 -0.49 -53.62 11.38
C ILE A 10 -1.69 -52.66 11.36
N LEU A 11 -2.82 -53.05 11.97
CA LEU A 11 -4.02 -52.20 12.02
C LEU A 11 -3.76 -50.91 12.81
N LEU A 12 -3.04 -51.00 13.93
CA LEU A 12 -2.67 -49.83 14.74
C LEU A 12 -1.71 -48.88 14.00
N LEU A 13 -0.72 -49.41 13.27
CA LEU A 13 0.15 -48.57 12.43
C LEU A 13 -0.61 -47.89 11.29
N ALA A 14 -1.56 -48.59 10.64
CA ALA A 14 -2.37 -48.03 9.57
C ALA A 14 -3.30 -46.89 10.07
N LEU A 15 -3.91 -47.08 11.25
CA LEU A 15 -4.74 -46.05 11.89
C LEU A 15 -3.92 -44.82 12.31
N ALA A 16 -2.71 -45.02 12.84
CA ALA A 16 -1.80 -43.93 13.18
C ALA A 16 -1.35 -43.14 11.94
N GLY A 17 -1.08 -43.82 10.83
CA GLY A 17 -0.73 -43.18 9.55
C GLY A 17 -1.89 -42.41 8.90
N ALA A 18 -3.12 -42.91 9.03
CA ALA A 18 -4.30 -42.19 8.54
C ALA A 18 -4.58 -40.91 9.36
N ALA A 19 -4.33 -40.94 10.66
CA ALA A 19 -4.51 -39.77 11.52
C ALA A 19 -3.53 -38.64 11.17
N THR A 20 -2.26 -38.93 10.88
CA THR A 20 -1.28 -37.88 10.53
C THR A 20 -1.55 -37.25 9.17
N ALA A 21 -2.05 -38.02 8.20
CA ALA A 21 -2.40 -37.50 6.89
C ALA A 21 -3.54 -36.47 6.96
N VAL A 22 -4.58 -36.73 7.75
CA VAL A 22 -5.75 -35.84 7.89
C VAL A 22 -5.36 -34.50 8.55
N TRP A 23 -4.42 -34.50 9.50
CA TRP A 23 -3.92 -33.26 10.11
C TRP A 23 -3.08 -32.41 9.14
N ALA A 24 -2.29 -33.03 8.25
CA ALA A 24 -1.50 -32.29 7.27
C ALA A 24 -2.37 -31.55 6.24
N GLN A 25 -3.55 -32.08 5.90
CA GLN A 25 -4.47 -31.49 4.91
C GLN A 25 -5.34 -30.34 5.46
N THR A 26 -5.42 -30.19 6.78
CA THR A 26 -6.26 -29.16 7.43
C THR A 26 -5.44 -27.99 7.97
N SER A 27 -4.12 -28.02 7.80
CA SER A 27 -3.27 -26.87 8.12
C SER A 27 -3.66 -25.70 7.20
N PRO A 28 -4.12 -24.56 7.73
CA PRO A 28 -4.35 -23.38 6.91
C PRO A 28 -3.04 -22.97 6.23
N PRO A 29 -3.09 -22.46 4.98
CA PRO A 29 -1.88 -21.98 4.32
C PRO A 29 -1.21 -20.92 5.20
N SER A 30 0.12 -20.98 5.28
CA SER A 30 0.88 -19.95 5.99
C SER A 30 0.50 -18.57 5.45
N PRO A 31 0.27 -17.58 6.34
CA PRO A 31 0.00 -16.23 5.89
C PRO A 31 1.18 -15.73 5.03
N PRO A 32 0.93 -14.94 3.98
CA PRO A 32 2.00 -14.36 3.18
C PRO A 32 2.93 -13.55 4.10
N PRO A 33 4.25 -13.54 3.82
CA PRO A 33 5.18 -12.74 4.60
C PRO A 33 4.71 -11.28 4.56
N THR A 34 4.56 -10.66 5.72
CA THR A 34 4.34 -9.22 5.83
C THR A 34 5.54 -8.55 5.16
N ARG A 35 5.31 -7.87 4.03
CA ARG A 35 6.30 -6.99 3.40
C ARG A 35 6.59 -5.87 4.40
N THR A 36 7.51 -6.12 5.32
CA THR A 36 8.08 -5.09 6.18
C THR A 36 8.94 -4.26 5.24
N GLY A 37 8.54 -3.00 5.01
CA GLY A 37 9.30 -2.08 4.18
C GLY A 37 10.78 -2.02 4.58
N SER A 38 11.62 -1.47 3.70
CA SER A 38 13.05 -1.34 3.99
C SER A 38 13.26 -0.56 5.31
N PRO A 39 14.38 -0.76 6.04
CA PRO A 39 14.65 -0.01 7.26
C PRO A 39 14.65 1.52 7.10
N LEU A 40 14.80 2.02 5.86
CA LEU A 40 14.75 3.45 5.51
C LEU A 40 13.38 3.93 5.02
N HIS A 41 12.53 3.01 4.56
CA HIS A 41 11.16 3.27 4.12
C HIS A 41 10.28 2.12 4.60
N PRO A 42 9.91 2.13 5.90
CA PRO A 42 9.01 1.13 6.43
C PRO A 42 7.64 1.27 5.78
N THR A 43 6.77 0.31 6.01
CA THR A 43 5.35 0.49 5.68
C THR A 43 4.77 1.53 6.65
N PHE A 44 4.17 2.60 6.12
CA PHE A 44 3.57 3.69 6.89
C PHE A 44 2.13 3.96 6.39
N PRO A 45 1.25 4.53 7.23
CA PRO A 45 -0.11 4.84 6.84
C PRO A 45 -0.15 6.03 5.86
N LEU A 46 -1.06 5.98 4.90
CA LEU A 46 -1.40 7.14 4.07
C LEU A 46 -2.47 7.96 4.80
N LEU A 47 -2.22 9.26 4.97
CA LEU A 47 -3.04 10.16 5.77
C LEU A 47 -3.68 11.25 4.91
N ASP A 48 -4.89 11.67 5.26
CA ASP A 48 -5.53 12.87 4.70
C ASP A 48 -5.03 14.17 5.36
N VAL A 49 -5.61 15.32 4.96
CA VAL A 49 -5.21 16.64 5.48
C VAL A 49 -5.44 16.79 6.98
N ASP A 50 -6.41 16.06 7.55
CA ASP A 50 -6.68 16.03 8.98
C ASP A 50 -5.74 15.07 9.73
N GLY A 51 -4.88 14.35 9.01
CA GLY A 51 -3.98 13.34 9.56
C GLY A 51 -4.67 11.98 9.83
N ARG A 52 -5.84 11.72 9.25
CA ARG A 52 -6.58 10.46 9.43
C ARG A 52 -6.26 9.48 8.31
N ASN A 53 -6.38 8.18 8.56
CA ASN A 53 -6.04 7.15 7.58
C ASN A 53 -7.03 7.17 6.39
N VAL A 54 -6.52 7.31 5.17
CA VAL A 54 -7.36 7.39 3.97
C VAL A 54 -8.21 6.15 3.71
N LEU A 55 -7.82 4.98 4.22
CA LEU A 55 -8.63 3.76 4.13
C LEU A 55 -9.89 3.81 5.01
N GLU A 56 -9.91 4.69 6.01
CA GLU A 56 -11.07 4.91 6.87
C GLU A 56 -11.93 6.07 6.36
N THR A 57 -11.29 7.09 5.80
CA THR A 57 -11.95 8.36 5.46
C THR A 57 -12.37 8.45 4.01
N ASN A 58 -11.78 7.61 3.16
CA ASN A 58 -11.91 7.67 1.70
C ASN A 58 -11.61 9.07 1.14
N SER A 59 -10.82 9.86 1.88
CA SER A 59 -10.39 11.20 1.49
C SER A 59 -9.05 11.10 0.75
N PRO A 60 -8.71 12.09 -0.09
CA PRO A 60 -7.41 12.10 -0.77
C PRO A 60 -6.24 12.11 0.21
N VAL A 61 -5.11 11.54 -0.22
CA VAL A 61 -3.88 11.56 0.56
C VAL A 61 -3.29 12.97 0.61
N SER A 62 -2.87 13.42 1.79
CA SER A 62 -2.01 14.58 2.02
C SER A 62 -0.55 14.15 2.07
N PRO A 63 0.29 14.59 1.10
CA PRO A 63 1.74 14.35 1.16
C PRO A 63 2.37 14.99 2.39
N MET A 64 1.87 16.15 2.85
CA MET A 64 2.38 16.83 4.02
C MET A 64 2.16 16.04 5.30
N GLN A 65 0.96 15.46 5.50
CA GLN A 65 0.74 14.63 6.68
C GLN A 65 1.37 13.25 6.59
N THR A 66 1.35 12.64 5.41
CA THR A 66 1.91 11.30 5.23
C THR A 66 3.43 11.31 5.37
N CYS A 67 4.12 12.13 4.58
CA CYS A 67 5.59 12.16 4.53
C CYS A 67 6.19 12.99 5.67
N GLY A 68 5.45 14.00 6.15
CA GLY A 68 5.85 14.86 7.27
C GLY A 68 6.01 14.12 8.61
N SER A 69 5.49 12.90 8.71
CA SER A 69 5.68 12.04 9.87
C SER A 69 7.15 11.62 10.09
N CYS A 70 7.96 11.61 9.02
CA CYS A 70 9.36 11.17 9.03
C CYS A 70 10.34 12.15 8.36
N HIS A 71 9.84 13.07 7.52
CA HIS A 71 10.65 14.04 6.79
C HIS A 71 10.21 15.47 7.10
N ASP A 72 11.11 16.43 6.93
CA ASP A 72 10.73 17.84 6.86
C ASP A 72 10.07 18.12 5.51
N ALA A 73 8.78 17.82 5.44
CA ALA A 73 8.04 17.88 4.20
C ALA A 73 7.84 19.32 3.70
N ALA A 74 7.84 20.31 4.61
CA ALA A 74 7.80 21.73 4.25
C ALA A 74 9.11 22.16 3.58
N PHE A 75 10.27 21.82 4.16
CA PHE A 75 11.55 22.10 3.54
C PHE A 75 11.68 21.42 2.17
N ILE A 76 11.28 20.15 2.06
CA ILE A 76 11.31 19.42 0.78
C ILE A 76 10.42 20.10 -0.25
N ALA A 77 9.20 20.49 0.11
CA ALA A 77 8.28 21.21 -0.77
C ALA A 77 8.91 22.52 -1.27
N GLU A 78 9.47 23.33 -0.38
CA GLU A 78 10.11 24.62 -0.72
C GLU A 78 11.39 24.48 -1.55
N HIS A 79 12.00 23.30 -1.59
CA HIS A 79 13.27 23.05 -2.27
C HIS A 79 13.14 22.02 -3.40
N ASN A 80 11.92 21.69 -3.83
CA ASN A 80 11.66 20.79 -4.94
C ASN A 80 11.26 21.60 -6.18
N SER A 81 12.05 21.51 -7.24
CA SER A 81 11.78 22.16 -8.54
C SER A 81 10.44 21.75 -9.16
N HIS A 82 9.89 20.58 -8.77
CA HIS A 82 8.56 20.13 -9.19
C HIS A 82 7.44 20.91 -8.48
N ALA A 83 7.70 21.38 -7.25
CA ALA A 83 6.76 22.14 -6.42
C ALA A 83 6.71 23.63 -6.76
N ASN A 84 7.86 24.20 -7.10
CA ASN A 84 8.04 25.65 -7.17
C ASN A 84 7.79 26.22 -8.58
N GLY A 85 7.46 25.38 -9.57
CA GLY A 85 7.17 25.83 -10.93
C GLY A 85 8.38 26.37 -11.70
N ASP A 86 9.60 26.11 -11.25
CA ASP A 86 10.86 26.56 -11.89
C ASP A 86 11.20 25.81 -13.20
N LEU A 87 10.31 24.92 -13.67
CA LEU A 87 10.44 24.21 -14.94
C LEU A 87 9.47 24.79 -16.00
N PRO A 88 9.87 24.86 -17.29
CA PRO A 88 9.09 25.48 -18.39
C PRO A 88 7.84 24.69 -18.84
N ASN A 89 7.20 23.95 -17.96
CA ASN A 89 5.91 23.28 -18.14
C ASN A 89 5.34 23.02 -16.74
N PRO A 90 4.08 23.36 -16.41
CA PRO A 90 3.58 23.06 -15.09
C PRO A 90 3.47 21.55 -15.00
N LEU A 91 4.11 20.96 -14.01
CA LEU A 91 3.93 19.55 -13.70
C LEU A 91 2.52 19.29 -13.13
N GLY A 92 1.73 20.35 -12.84
CA GLY A 92 0.35 20.30 -12.37
C GLY A 92 -0.56 19.65 -13.39
N LEU A 93 -1.46 18.75 -13.00
CA LEU A 93 -2.45 18.27 -13.94
C LEU A 93 -3.52 19.35 -14.13
N ALA A 94 -3.86 19.59 -15.39
CA ALA A 94 -4.96 20.45 -15.74
C ALA A 94 -6.26 19.99 -15.03
N THR A 95 -7.10 20.92 -14.59
CA THR A 95 -8.46 20.59 -14.13
C THR A 95 -9.22 19.82 -15.22
N ALA A 96 -10.41 19.29 -14.92
CA ALA A 96 -11.24 18.64 -15.95
C ALA A 96 -11.49 19.57 -17.17
N GLU A 97 -11.41 20.89 -16.98
CA GLU A 97 -11.55 21.95 -17.98
C GLU A 97 -10.23 22.35 -18.67
N GLY A 98 -9.12 21.69 -18.35
CA GLY A 98 -7.83 21.97 -18.97
C GLY A 98 -7.08 23.18 -18.36
N GLN A 99 -7.50 23.68 -17.18
CA GLN A 99 -6.82 24.81 -16.53
C GLN A 99 -5.71 24.34 -15.60
N TRP A 100 -4.54 24.98 -15.68
CA TRP A 100 -3.44 24.73 -14.76
C TRP A 100 -3.71 25.43 -13.42
N ARG A 101 -3.70 24.66 -12.32
CA ARG A 101 -3.69 25.21 -10.95
C ARG A 101 -2.31 25.02 -10.35
N ALA A 102 -1.81 26.04 -9.65
CA ALA A 102 -0.65 25.85 -8.79
C ALA A 102 -1.02 24.86 -7.68
N TRP A 103 -0.05 24.04 -7.28
CA TRP A 103 -0.21 23.09 -6.18
C TRP A 103 -0.36 23.84 -4.84
N ASP A 104 -1.35 23.43 -4.02
CA ASP A 104 -1.47 23.86 -2.62
C ASP A 104 -1.05 22.72 -1.69
N TRP A 105 0.10 22.90 -1.01
CA TRP A 105 0.65 21.93 -0.06
C TRP A 105 -0.26 21.67 1.14
N ASN A 106 -1.22 22.57 1.39
CA ASN A 106 -2.18 22.44 2.49
C ASN A 106 -3.48 21.77 2.06
N GLU A 107 -3.66 21.44 0.78
CA GLU A 107 -4.86 20.79 0.25
C GLU A 107 -4.52 19.37 -0.19
N ALA A 108 -5.28 18.39 0.29
CA ALA A 108 -5.17 17.01 -0.19
C ALA A 108 -5.87 16.87 -1.54
N GLY A 109 -5.36 15.98 -2.41
CA GLY A 109 -6.03 15.74 -3.68
C GLY A 109 -6.02 16.93 -4.63
N THR A 110 -4.96 17.73 -4.64
CA THR A 110 -4.75 18.65 -5.77
C THR A 110 -4.02 17.87 -6.88
N ALA A 111 -4.39 18.08 -8.14
CA ALA A 111 -3.94 17.21 -9.22
C ALA A 111 -2.50 17.53 -9.61
N GLU A 112 -1.54 16.70 -9.18
CA GLU A 112 -0.15 16.69 -9.68
C GLU A 112 0.57 15.38 -9.31
N LEU A 113 1.69 15.09 -9.98
CA LEU A 113 2.64 14.01 -9.68
C LEU A 113 3.27 14.25 -8.29
N ASN A 114 2.52 13.95 -7.25
CA ASN A 114 3.01 13.98 -5.87
C ASN A 114 4.14 12.94 -5.68
N CYS A 115 4.76 12.94 -4.51
CA CYS A 115 5.80 11.96 -4.13
C CYS A 115 5.40 10.52 -4.50
N PHE A 116 4.11 10.18 -4.46
CA PHE A 116 3.63 8.84 -4.72
C PHE A 116 3.77 8.36 -6.16
N LEU A 117 3.87 9.27 -7.14
CA LEU A 117 4.05 8.86 -8.54
C LEU A 117 5.40 8.17 -8.79
N CYS A 118 6.42 8.49 -7.99
CA CYS A 118 7.76 7.91 -8.10
C CYS A 118 8.15 7.06 -6.88
N HIS A 119 7.55 7.29 -5.71
CA HIS A 119 7.89 6.60 -4.46
C HIS A 119 6.91 5.49 -4.06
N VAL A 120 5.82 5.25 -4.80
CA VAL A 120 4.98 4.05 -4.60
C VAL A 120 5.35 2.99 -5.64
N PRO A 121 5.63 1.74 -5.21
CA PRO A 121 6.07 0.67 -6.12
C PRO A 121 5.09 0.35 -7.26
N GLU A 122 3.81 0.63 -7.05
CA GLU A 122 2.68 0.28 -7.93
C GLU A 122 1.81 1.52 -8.23
N ALA A 123 2.43 2.66 -8.52
CA ALA A 123 1.69 3.87 -8.89
C ALA A 123 0.88 3.66 -10.19
N ASP A 124 -0.44 3.84 -10.14
CA ASP A 124 -1.34 3.72 -11.30
C ASP A 124 -1.75 5.09 -11.85
N ASN A 125 -1.06 5.51 -12.90
CA ASN A 125 -1.37 6.77 -13.58
C ASN A 125 -2.73 6.76 -14.29
N ALA A 126 -3.23 5.60 -14.73
CA ALA A 126 -4.51 5.52 -15.44
C ALA A 126 -5.68 5.78 -14.48
N SER A 127 -5.66 5.13 -13.31
CA SER A 127 -6.66 5.38 -12.25
C SER A 127 -6.60 6.83 -11.76
N ARG A 128 -5.40 7.38 -11.53
CA ARG A 128 -5.21 8.80 -11.17
C ARG A 128 -5.88 9.75 -12.17
N VAL A 129 -5.66 9.55 -13.47
CA VAL A 129 -6.25 10.39 -14.53
C VAL A 129 -7.76 10.25 -14.56
N ALA A 130 -8.30 9.03 -14.39
CA ALA A 130 -9.73 8.78 -14.38
C ALA A 130 -10.45 9.46 -13.19
N GLU A 131 -9.86 9.44 -12.00
CA GLU A 131 -10.39 10.13 -10.81
C GLU A 131 -10.33 11.65 -10.97
N THR A 132 -9.21 12.18 -11.47
CA THR A 132 -9.05 13.63 -11.71
C THR A 132 -10.08 14.15 -12.72
N ALA A 133 -10.35 13.38 -13.78
CA ALA A 133 -11.33 13.75 -14.81
C ALA A 133 -12.78 13.79 -14.28
N GLN A 134 -13.05 13.16 -13.14
CA GLN A 134 -14.36 13.18 -12.49
C GLN A 134 -14.54 14.38 -11.54
N GLY A 135 -13.53 15.25 -11.42
CA GLY A 135 -13.61 16.46 -10.59
C GLY A 135 -13.41 16.22 -9.09
N TRP A 136 -12.87 15.04 -8.74
CA TRP A 136 -12.88 14.44 -7.39
C TRP A 136 -14.26 13.94 -6.97
#